data_AF-A0A521SWQ5-F1
#
_entry.id   AF-A0A521SWQ5-F1
#
_cell.length_a   1.000
_cell.length_b   1.000
_cell.length_c   1.000
_cell.angle_alpha   90.00
_cell.angle_beta   90.00
_cell.angle_gamma   90.00
#
_symmetry.space_group_name_H-M   'P 1'
#
loop_
_entity.id
_entity.type
_entity.pdbx_description
1 polymer ?
#
loop_
_entity_poly.entity_id
_entity_poly.type
_entity_poly.pdbx_seq_one_letter_code
_entity_poly.pdbx_strand_id
1 'polypeptide(L)'
;MSGGIAFGYFIFQYEGHLPHMVVLTRNTFDPFQTILQRLGVVQDILQTTTPAKGLRNLLDVLDSGRPAIVWADMVNLPYNALQRATDYWAMMPLVVFGHDGEHAFLADRSSQPLTVTAAELEAARARVKKDKFRVLSIDPPRPEKLASAVSNGIWDCIRLFTEKPPRGTTRNFGLSAMQHWASMLTNTRNPQSWARALPPGPEMFAALSGHGAVPGLYSWVQAWGDGGGERARYAKFLEEAAVILERPALKQVAPLFRKSHAAWAELADLALPKSVPALAEARRLHDKRASLFWERGSEALDELLALAEKQRELSARMKREFPLDEAQAADLRAALSAQVLKIHDIEKQAVQAMQDAMA
;
A
#
# COMPACT_ATOMS: atom_id res chain seq x y z
N MET A 1 15.25 0.50 8.61
CA MET A 1 15.65 -0.89 8.28
C MET A 1 15.44 -1.26 6.82
N SER A 2 14.23 -1.15 6.24
CA SER A 2 13.98 -1.44 4.81
C SER A 2 14.18 -0.26 3.85
N GLY A 3 14.38 0.97 4.32
CA GLY A 3 14.16 2.19 3.53
C GLY A 3 12.87 2.92 3.90
N GLY A 4 11.87 2.22 4.46
CA GLY A 4 10.68 2.87 5.03
C GLY A 4 9.82 3.60 3.99
N ILE A 5 9.69 4.91 4.15
CA ILE A 5 8.89 5.75 3.25
C ILE A 5 9.59 5.93 1.90
N ALA A 6 8.77 6.08 0.86
CA ALA A 6 9.21 6.50 -0.47
C ALA A 6 8.08 7.28 -1.13
N PHE A 7 8.31 7.72 -2.36
CA PHE A 7 7.24 8.17 -3.23
C PHE A 7 7.36 7.49 -4.58
N GLY A 8 6.23 7.07 -5.15
CA GLY A 8 6.15 6.66 -6.54
C GLY A 8 4.80 6.97 -7.17
N TYR A 9 4.81 7.21 -8.49
CA TYR A 9 3.61 7.55 -9.26
C TYR A 9 3.61 6.87 -10.64
N PHE A 10 2.46 6.26 -10.98
CA PHE A 10 2.26 5.54 -12.24
C PHE A 10 0.82 5.66 -12.72
N ILE A 11 0.65 5.67 -14.05
CA ILE A 11 -0.62 5.38 -14.71
C ILE A 11 -0.39 4.18 -15.63
N PHE A 12 -1.27 3.19 -15.53
CA PHE A 12 -1.32 2.05 -16.44
C PHE A 12 -2.66 2.05 -17.18
N GLN A 13 -2.62 1.82 -18.48
CA GLN A 13 -3.80 1.69 -19.33
C GLN A 13 -3.75 0.32 -19.99
N TYR A 14 -4.74 -0.51 -19.70
CA TYR A 14 -4.89 -1.84 -20.27
C TYR A 14 -6.19 -1.86 -21.08
N GLU A 15 -6.14 -2.47 -22.26
CA GLU A 15 -7.32 -2.62 -23.10
C GLU A 15 -8.44 -3.35 -22.34
N GLY A 16 -9.67 -2.83 -22.39
CA GLY A 16 -10.81 -3.41 -21.69
C GLY A 16 -10.92 -3.06 -20.19
N HIS A 17 -9.98 -2.30 -19.64
CA HIS A 17 -9.98 -1.91 -18.22
C HIS A 17 -9.97 -0.40 -18.02
N LEU A 18 -10.51 0.05 -16.88
CA LEU A 18 -10.31 1.44 -16.45
C LEU A 18 -8.82 1.68 -16.19
N PRO A 19 -8.31 2.90 -16.43
CA PRO A 19 -6.91 3.21 -16.13
C PRO A 19 -6.61 3.01 -14.64
N HIS A 20 -5.47 2.40 -14.35
CA HIS A 20 -4.98 2.20 -12.99
C HIS A 20 -4.01 3.31 -12.63
N MET A 21 -4.30 4.05 -11.57
CA MET A 21 -3.40 5.06 -11.02
C MET A 21 -2.81 4.52 -9.72
N VAL A 22 -1.48 4.52 -9.63
CA VAL A 22 -0.75 4.01 -8.46
C VAL A 22 0.03 5.14 -7.82
N VAL A 23 -0.22 5.37 -6.53
CA VAL A 23 0.62 6.18 -5.66
C VAL A 23 1.27 5.29 -4.61
N LEU A 24 2.59 5.26 -4.58
CA LEU A 24 3.35 4.53 -3.58
C LEU A 24 3.84 5.50 -2.51
N THR A 25 3.54 5.18 -1.24
CA THR A 25 4.02 5.94 -0.08
C THR A 25 5.17 5.24 0.64
N ARG A 26 5.54 4.03 0.23
CA ARG A 26 6.53 3.18 0.90
C ARG A 26 7.49 2.53 -0.08
N ASN A 27 8.66 2.12 0.42
CA ASN A 27 9.63 1.38 -0.38
C ASN A 27 9.03 0.06 -0.88
N THR A 28 9.03 -0.14 -2.21
CA THR A 28 8.57 -1.37 -2.88
C THR A 28 9.71 -2.18 -3.49
N PHE A 29 10.97 -1.81 -3.27
CA PHE A 29 12.15 -2.52 -3.75
C PHE A 29 12.57 -3.60 -2.74
N ASP A 30 11.79 -4.69 -2.68
CA ASP A 30 12.02 -5.87 -1.83
C ASP A 30 12.26 -5.54 -0.33
N PRO A 31 11.38 -4.73 0.30
CA PRO A 31 11.58 -4.26 1.68
C PRO A 31 11.64 -5.39 2.71
N PHE A 32 10.86 -6.46 2.52
CA PHE A 32 10.83 -7.60 3.44
C PHE A 32 12.16 -8.33 3.45
N GLN A 33 12.67 -8.73 2.27
CA GLN A 33 13.98 -9.39 2.17
C GLN A 33 15.12 -8.50 2.68
N THR A 34 15.06 -7.20 2.40
CA THR A 34 16.05 -6.23 2.90
C THR A 34 16.09 -6.18 4.43
N ILE A 35 14.92 -6.24 5.10
CA ILE A 35 14.86 -6.29 6.57
C ILE A 35 15.49 -7.57 7.09
N LEU A 36 15.10 -8.73 6.54
CA LEU A 36 15.61 -10.03 6.99
C LEU A 36 17.14 -10.09 6.86
N GLN A 37 17.68 -9.65 5.72
CA GLN A 37 19.13 -9.61 5.48
C GLN A 37 19.85 -8.67 6.46
N ARG A 38 19.36 -7.43 6.62
CA ARG A 38 20.01 -6.43 7.49
C ARG A 38 19.97 -6.81 8.96
N LEU A 39 18.92 -7.48 9.40
CA LEU A 39 18.78 -7.96 10.78
C LEU A 39 19.38 -9.35 11.01
N GLY A 40 20.00 -9.96 9.99
CA GLY A 40 20.58 -11.30 10.12
C GLY A 40 19.57 -12.38 10.47
N VAL A 41 18.31 -12.22 10.04
CA VAL A 41 17.22 -13.17 10.27
C VAL A 41 17.43 -14.38 9.37
N VAL A 42 17.54 -15.56 9.99
CA VAL A 42 17.59 -16.83 9.28
C VAL A 42 16.20 -17.15 8.73
N GLN A 43 16.16 -17.68 7.50
CA GLN A 43 14.94 -18.01 6.77
C GLN A 43 14.98 -19.49 6.40
N ASP A 44 13.95 -20.23 6.80
CA ASP A 44 13.71 -21.58 6.27
C ASP A 44 12.65 -21.47 5.18
N ILE A 45 13.04 -21.79 3.94
CA ILE A 45 12.17 -21.66 2.77
C ILE A 45 11.89 -23.05 2.20
N LEU A 46 10.64 -23.49 2.31
CA LEU A 46 10.15 -24.71 1.69
C LEU A 46 9.34 -24.37 0.45
N GLN A 47 9.66 -25.01 -0.68
CA GLN A 47 8.97 -24.80 -1.96
C GLN A 47 8.71 -26.12 -2.68
N THR A 48 7.62 -26.16 -3.42
CA THR A 48 7.20 -27.33 -4.20
C THR A 48 6.16 -26.92 -5.24
N THR A 49 6.13 -27.59 -6.38
CA THR A 49 5.08 -27.38 -7.39
C THR A 49 3.85 -28.26 -7.16
N THR A 50 3.91 -29.19 -6.19
CA THR A 50 2.81 -30.13 -5.89
C THR A 50 1.97 -29.62 -4.70
N PRO A 51 0.65 -29.45 -4.86
CA PRO A 51 -0.23 -28.95 -3.80
C PRO A 51 -0.17 -29.78 -2.52
N ALA A 52 -0.28 -31.11 -2.62
CA ALA A 52 -0.21 -32.01 -1.46
C ALA A 52 1.10 -31.89 -0.66
N LYS A 53 2.25 -31.70 -1.34
CA LYS A 53 3.52 -31.44 -0.64
C LYS A 53 3.54 -30.03 -0.04
N GLY A 54 2.91 -29.06 -0.69
CA GLY A 54 2.83 -27.68 -0.21
C GLY A 54 1.93 -27.54 1.02
N LEU A 55 0.91 -28.39 1.15
CA LEU A 55 0.13 -28.55 2.37
C LEU A 55 0.95 -29.25 3.45
N ARG A 56 1.61 -30.38 3.16
CA ARG A 56 2.49 -31.05 4.14
C ARG A 56 3.56 -30.12 4.70
N ASN A 57 4.29 -29.41 3.84
CA ASN A 57 5.29 -28.42 4.28
C ASN A 57 4.70 -27.34 5.21
N LEU A 58 3.45 -26.94 5.00
CA LEU A 58 2.78 -25.97 5.86
C LEU A 58 2.45 -26.60 7.22
N LEU A 59 1.87 -27.79 7.22
CA LEU A 59 1.53 -28.52 8.45
C LEU A 59 2.79 -28.85 9.27
N ASP A 60 3.86 -29.32 8.63
CA ASP A 60 5.13 -29.62 9.31
C ASP A 60 5.70 -28.40 10.06
N VAL A 61 5.56 -27.19 9.48
CA VAL A 61 5.96 -25.94 10.15
C VAL A 61 5.04 -25.62 11.34
N LEU A 62 3.73 -25.75 11.16
CA LEU A 62 2.76 -25.48 12.23
C LEU A 62 2.90 -26.49 13.39
N ASP A 63 3.07 -27.78 13.09
CA ASP A 63 3.25 -28.86 14.06
C ASP A 63 4.56 -28.71 14.85
N SER A 64 5.55 -28.00 14.30
CA SER A 64 6.77 -27.59 15.02
C SER A 64 6.55 -26.45 16.04
N GLY A 65 5.32 -25.96 16.17
CA GLY A 65 4.95 -24.85 17.05
C GLY A 65 5.31 -23.46 16.50
N ARG A 66 5.59 -23.35 15.19
CA ARG A 66 5.97 -22.10 14.53
C ARG A 66 4.86 -21.63 13.58
N PRO A 67 4.56 -20.31 13.53
CA PRO A 67 3.72 -19.77 12.46
C PRO A 67 4.46 -19.83 11.12
N ALA A 68 3.70 -19.89 10.04
CA ALA A 68 4.20 -19.94 8.67
C ALA A 68 3.80 -18.69 7.90
N ILE A 69 4.72 -18.12 7.12
CA ILE A 69 4.42 -17.10 6.11
C ILE A 69 4.19 -17.80 4.77
N VAL A 70 3.03 -17.57 4.16
CA VAL A 70 2.68 -18.10 2.83
C VAL A 70 2.28 -16.97 1.90
N TRP A 71 2.29 -17.23 0.59
CA TRP A 71 1.80 -16.30 -0.42
C TRP A 71 0.47 -16.79 -0.96
N ALA A 72 -0.55 -15.94 -0.87
CA ALA A 72 -1.90 -16.26 -1.33
C ALA A 72 -2.50 -15.08 -2.09
N ASP A 73 -3.36 -15.37 -3.05
CA ASP A 73 -4.07 -14.35 -3.83
C ASP A 73 -5.12 -13.65 -2.97
N MET A 74 -4.87 -12.38 -2.62
CA MET A 74 -5.80 -11.60 -1.80
C MET A 74 -7.13 -11.36 -2.50
N VAL A 75 -7.18 -11.37 -3.83
CA VAL A 75 -8.42 -11.12 -4.60
C VAL A 75 -9.44 -12.23 -4.38
N ASN A 76 -8.97 -13.46 -4.20
CA ASN A 76 -9.80 -14.64 -4.07
C ASN A 76 -10.00 -15.14 -2.64
N LEU A 77 -9.25 -14.59 -1.67
CA LEU A 77 -9.48 -14.85 -0.25
C LEU A 77 -10.81 -14.20 0.21
N PRO A 78 -11.74 -14.96 0.82
CA PRO A 78 -13.13 -14.54 1.01
C PRO A 78 -13.28 -13.35 1.95
N TYR A 79 -12.48 -13.28 3.02
CA TYR A 79 -12.53 -12.21 4.01
C TYR A 79 -12.25 -10.82 3.42
N ASN A 80 -11.65 -10.75 2.23
CA ASN A 80 -11.42 -9.48 1.57
C ASN A 80 -12.69 -8.90 0.97
N ALA A 81 -13.78 -9.65 0.81
CA ALA A 81 -15.03 -9.17 0.20
C ALA A 81 -14.78 -8.37 -1.10
N LEU A 82 -13.81 -8.83 -1.90
CA LEU A 82 -13.48 -8.29 -3.21
C LEU A 82 -14.27 -9.06 -4.26
N GLN A 83 -14.55 -8.40 -5.39
CA GLN A 83 -15.09 -9.11 -6.53
C GLN A 83 -14.04 -10.09 -7.05
N ARG A 84 -14.37 -11.38 -7.03
CA ARG A 84 -13.52 -12.43 -7.59
C ARG A 84 -13.31 -12.15 -9.07
N ALA A 85 -12.07 -12.19 -9.50
CA ALA A 85 -11.64 -11.92 -10.87
C ALA A 85 -10.73 -13.04 -11.35
N THR A 86 -10.89 -13.43 -12.61
CA THR A 86 -10.08 -14.51 -13.23
C THR A 86 -8.86 -13.97 -13.95
N ASP A 87 -8.85 -12.70 -14.31
CA ASP A 87 -7.82 -11.95 -15.02
C ASP A 87 -6.95 -11.08 -14.09
N TYR A 88 -7.42 -10.84 -12.86
CA TYR A 88 -6.68 -10.09 -11.84
C TYR A 88 -6.33 -11.00 -10.64
N TRP A 89 -5.13 -10.82 -10.08
CA TRP A 89 -4.67 -11.49 -8.87
C TRP A 89 -3.61 -10.63 -8.18
N ALA A 90 -3.48 -10.79 -6.86
CA ALA A 90 -2.44 -10.12 -6.09
C ALA A 90 -1.93 -11.06 -5.00
N MET A 91 -0.76 -11.65 -5.24
CA MET A 91 -0.11 -12.56 -4.30
C MET A 91 0.51 -11.77 -3.15
N MET A 92 -0.06 -11.90 -1.96
CA MET A 92 0.40 -11.20 -0.76
C MET A 92 0.97 -12.20 0.26
N PRO A 93 2.06 -11.84 0.97
CA PRO A 93 2.48 -12.60 2.13
C PRO A 93 1.46 -12.45 3.26
N LEU A 94 1.08 -13.56 3.88
CA LEU A 94 0.25 -13.60 5.08
C LEU A 94 0.77 -14.66 6.06
N VAL A 95 0.38 -14.53 7.32
CA VAL A 95 0.77 -15.49 8.36
C VAL A 95 -0.35 -16.50 8.57
N VAL A 96 -0.02 -17.80 8.47
CA VAL A 96 -0.85 -18.92 8.95
C VAL A 96 -0.32 -19.32 10.31
N PHE A 97 -1.17 -19.34 11.33
CA PHE A 97 -0.76 -19.74 12.68
C PHE A 97 -1.49 -21.00 13.18
N GLY A 98 -2.42 -21.55 12.40
CA GLY A 98 -3.06 -22.82 12.71
C GLY A 98 -3.80 -23.41 11.51
N HIS A 99 -4.05 -24.72 11.58
CA HIS A 99 -4.83 -25.49 10.60
C HIS A 99 -5.42 -26.72 11.30
N ASP A 100 -6.75 -26.94 11.21
CA ASP A 100 -7.41 -28.06 11.90
C ASP A 100 -7.83 -29.22 10.97
N GLY A 101 -7.53 -29.07 9.67
CA GLY A 101 -7.88 -30.04 8.63
C GLY A 101 -9.00 -29.53 7.72
N GLU A 102 -9.94 -28.76 8.27
CA GLU A 102 -11.05 -28.15 7.54
C GLU A 102 -10.84 -26.64 7.33
N HIS A 103 -10.21 -25.98 8.30
CA HIS A 103 -9.99 -24.55 8.36
C HIS A 103 -8.52 -24.20 8.54
N ALA A 104 -8.16 -23.01 8.08
CA ALA A 104 -6.88 -22.36 8.35
C ALA A 104 -7.10 -21.02 9.06
N PHE A 105 -6.24 -20.75 10.05
CA PHE A 105 -6.29 -19.54 10.89
C PHE A 105 -5.14 -18.61 10.52
N LEU A 106 -5.49 -17.37 10.17
CA LEU A 106 -4.59 -16.42 9.52
C LEU A 106 -4.48 -15.11 10.31
N ALA A 107 -3.30 -14.50 10.29
CA ALA A 107 -3.09 -13.12 10.66
C ALA A 107 -2.73 -12.30 9.42
N ASP A 108 -3.65 -11.42 9.01
CA ASP A 108 -3.47 -10.48 7.89
C ASP A 108 -4.31 -9.22 8.15
N ARG A 109 -3.66 -8.04 8.25
CA ARG A 109 -4.21 -6.67 8.29
C ARG A 109 -5.33 -6.32 9.30
N SER A 110 -6.02 -7.30 9.86
CA SER A 110 -7.07 -7.24 10.86
C SER A 110 -6.48 -7.29 12.28
N SER A 111 -7.16 -6.68 13.25
CA SER A 111 -6.85 -6.84 14.68
C SER A 111 -7.38 -8.16 15.24
N GLN A 112 -8.28 -8.83 14.52
CA GLN A 112 -8.82 -10.14 14.83
C GLN A 112 -8.16 -11.23 13.98
N PRO A 113 -8.05 -12.48 14.48
CA PRO A 113 -7.71 -13.62 13.65
C PRO A 113 -8.75 -13.81 12.53
N LEU A 114 -8.28 -14.28 11.38
CA LEU A 114 -9.13 -14.60 10.24
C LEU A 114 -9.23 -16.11 10.07
N THR A 115 -10.40 -16.57 9.65
CA THR A 115 -10.65 -17.99 9.34
C THR A 115 -11.07 -18.13 7.90
N VAL A 116 -10.50 -19.11 7.21
CA VAL A 116 -10.89 -19.57 5.87
C VAL A 116 -10.94 -21.08 5.84
N THR A 117 -11.63 -21.67 4.87
CA THR A 117 -11.53 -23.12 4.66
C THR A 117 -10.14 -23.48 4.12
N ALA A 118 -9.68 -24.71 4.39
CA ALA A 118 -8.42 -25.23 3.86
C ALA A 118 -8.38 -25.18 2.32
N ALA A 119 -9.53 -25.47 1.68
CA ALA A 119 -9.68 -25.41 0.23
C ALA A 119 -9.54 -23.99 -0.33
N GLU A 120 -10.08 -22.98 0.34
CA GLU A 120 -9.92 -21.58 -0.06
C GLU A 120 -8.47 -21.11 0.04
N LEU A 121 -7.77 -21.48 1.12
CA LEU A 121 -6.34 -21.17 1.26
C LEU A 121 -5.50 -21.87 0.19
N GLU A 122 -5.77 -23.16 -0.07
CA GLU A 122 -5.05 -23.92 -1.11
C GLU A 122 -5.26 -23.32 -2.50
N ALA A 123 -6.50 -22.99 -2.85
CA ALA A 123 -6.83 -22.36 -4.13
C ALA A 123 -6.14 -21.00 -4.28
N ALA A 124 -6.14 -20.17 -3.23
CA ALA A 124 -5.48 -18.87 -3.25
C ALA A 124 -3.95 -18.99 -3.37
N ARG A 125 -3.33 -19.99 -2.73
CA ARG A 125 -1.88 -20.28 -2.87
C ARG A 125 -1.52 -20.84 -4.24
N ALA A 126 -2.43 -21.60 -4.87
CA ALA A 126 -2.21 -22.23 -6.18
C ALA A 126 -2.29 -21.25 -7.35
N ARG A 127 -2.79 -20.02 -7.12
CA ARG A 127 -3.08 -19.04 -8.17
C ARG A 127 -1.87 -18.73 -9.07
N VAL A 128 -0.69 -18.53 -8.47
CA VAL A 128 0.54 -18.22 -9.20
C VAL A 128 1.55 -19.35 -9.06
N LYS A 129 1.72 -20.14 -10.13
CA LYS A 129 2.64 -21.29 -10.17
C LYS A 129 4.09 -20.94 -9.78
N LYS A 130 4.54 -19.71 -10.06
CA LYS A 130 5.90 -19.23 -9.73
C LYS A 130 6.17 -19.18 -8.23
N ASP A 131 5.13 -19.02 -7.40
CA ASP A 131 5.28 -19.00 -5.94
C ASP A 131 5.50 -20.39 -5.33
N LYS A 132 5.29 -21.47 -6.10
CA LYS A 132 5.66 -22.85 -5.73
C LYS A 132 5.22 -23.24 -4.31
N PHE A 133 3.98 -22.92 -3.95
CA PHE A 133 3.41 -23.18 -2.62
C PHE A 133 4.37 -22.79 -1.47
N ARG A 134 5.15 -21.71 -1.64
CA ARG A 134 6.20 -21.31 -0.70
C ARG A 134 5.66 -21.22 0.72
N VAL A 135 6.38 -21.85 1.64
CA VAL A 135 6.23 -21.73 3.08
C VAL A 135 7.55 -21.16 3.60
N LEU A 136 7.46 -20.07 4.36
CA LEU A 136 8.60 -19.41 4.98
C LEU A 136 8.39 -19.39 6.50
N SER A 137 9.36 -19.90 7.25
CA SER A 137 9.52 -19.58 8.66
C SER A 137 10.77 -18.73 8.86
N ILE A 138 10.74 -17.86 9.85
CA ILE A 138 11.85 -16.96 10.17
C ILE A 138 12.25 -17.10 11.63
N ASP A 139 13.52 -16.88 11.89
CA ASP A 139 14.07 -16.82 13.25
C ASP A 139 14.00 -15.39 13.81
N PRO A 140 14.21 -15.21 15.13
CA PRO A 140 14.37 -13.88 15.70
C PRO A 140 15.51 -13.08 15.04
N PRO A 141 15.38 -11.75 14.95
CA PRO A 141 16.45 -10.89 14.44
C PRO A 141 17.64 -10.87 15.40
N ARG A 142 18.82 -10.57 14.86
CA ARG A 142 20.06 -10.41 15.62
C ARG A 142 20.19 -8.98 16.16
N PRO A 143 20.07 -8.74 17.48
CA PRO A 143 20.04 -7.39 18.05
C PRO A 143 21.29 -6.57 17.74
N GLU A 144 22.47 -7.19 17.66
CA GLU A 144 23.74 -6.54 17.35
C GLU A 144 23.78 -5.94 15.94
N LYS A 145 22.88 -6.35 15.04
CA LYS A 145 22.76 -5.79 13.68
C LYS A 145 21.89 -4.54 13.62
N LEU A 146 21.10 -4.26 14.66
CA LEU A 146 20.05 -3.24 14.64
C LEU A 146 20.57 -1.86 14.24
N ALA A 147 21.64 -1.36 14.87
CA ALA A 147 22.19 -0.04 14.57
C ALA A 147 22.60 0.11 13.09
N SER A 148 23.30 -0.90 12.54
CA SER A 148 23.66 -0.91 11.12
C SER A 148 22.44 -0.97 10.19
N ALA A 149 21.42 -1.75 10.57
CA ALA A 149 20.17 -1.87 9.80
C ALA A 149 19.36 -0.56 9.80
N VAL A 150 19.35 0.17 10.93
CA VAL A 150 18.72 1.48 11.06
C VAL A 150 19.44 2.49 10.19
N SER A 151 20.77 2.63 10.34
CA SER A 151 21.59 3.56 9.56
C SER A 151 21.46 3.33 8.06
N ASN A 152 21.61 2.07 7.61
CA ASN A 152 21.46 1.71 6.20
C ASN A 152 20.05 1.99 5.67
N GLY A 153 19.03 1.78 6.51
CA GLY A 153 17.64 2.06 6.13
C GLY A 153 17.35 3.56 5.99
N ILE A 154 17.99 4.43 6.77
CA ILE A 154 17.85 5.88 6.61
C ILE A 154 18.53 6.33 5.32
N TRP A 155 19.76 5.86 5.06
CA TRP A 155 20.46 6.18 3.82
C TRP A 155 19.70 5.69 2.57
N ASP A 156 19.13 4.49 2.59
CA ASP A 156 18.27 4.04 1.49
C ASP A 156 17.06 4.96 1.27
N CYS A 157 16.41 5.41 2.35
CA CYS A 157 15.32 6.36 2.24
C CYS A 157 15.79 7.64 1.54
N ILE A 158 16.90 8.23 1.99
CA ILE A 158 17.48 9.44 1.38
C ILE A 158 17.70 9.23 -0.12
N ARG A 159 18.33 8.12 -0.50
CA ARG A 159 18.61 7.78 -1.91
C ARG A 159 17.34 7.60 -2.72
N LEU A 160 16.31 6.94 -2.18
CA LEU A 160 15.03 6.76 -2.88
C LEU A 160 14.31 8.09 -3.17
N PHE A 161 14.59 9.14 -2.41
CA PHE A 161 14.05 10.47 -2.68
C PHE A 161 14.89 11.33 -3.63
N THR A 162 16.21 11.13 -3.62
CA THR A 162 17.17 12.08 -4.22
C THR A 162 17.94 11.52 -5.41
N GLU A 163 18.05 10.19 -5.54
CA GLU A 163 18.85 9.51 -6.55
C GLU A 163 17.97 8.70 -7.52
N LYS A 164 18.61 8.10 -8.53
CA LYS A 164 17.95 7.19 -9.46
C LYS A 164 17.50 5.93 -8.69
N PRO A 165 16.22 5.51 -8.84
CA PRO A 165 15.72 4.32 -8.15
C PRO A 165 16.37 3.03 -8.68
N PRO A 166 16.36 1.93 -7.89
CA PRO A 166 16.89 0.64 -8.33
C PRO A 166 16.26 0.12 -9.65
N ARG A 167 14.98 0.43 -9.89
CA ARG A 167 14.28 0.16 -11.16
C ARG A 167 13.37 1.34 -11.52
N GLY A 168 13.20 1.57 -12.82
CA GLY A 168 12.38 2.67 -13.34
C GLY A 168 13.18 3.97 -13.53
N THR A 169 12.47 5.10 -13.54
CA THR A 169 13.05 6.42 -13.81
C THR A 169 12.84 7.37 -12.63
N THR A 170 13.63 8.45 -12.56
CA THR A 170 13.45 9.53 -11.57
C THR A 170 12.13 10.28 -11.71
N ARG A 171 11.41 10.14 -12.84
CA ARG A 171 10.05 10.69 -12.99
C ARG A 171 8.98 9.82 -12.32
N ASN A 172 9.33 8.60 -11.94
CA ASN A 172 8.42 7.66 -11.31
C ASN A 172 8.63 7.50 -9.80
N PHE A 173 9.80 7.88 -9.28
CA PHE A 173 10.11 7.80 -7.85
C PHE A 173 10.73 9.08 -7.27
N GLY A 174 10.56 9.26 -5.97
CA GLY A 174 11.20 10.33 -5.18
C GLY A 174 10.67 11.74 -5.47
N LEU A 175 11.45 12.76 -5.11
CA LEU A 175 11.04 14.17 -5.21
C LEU A 175 10.74 14.58 -6.66
N SER A 176 11.55 14.13 -7.61
CA SER A 176 11.35 14.40 -9.04
C SER A 176 10.01 13.83 -9.56
N ALA A 177 9.56 12.69 -9.03
CA ALA A 177 8.27 12.14 -9.40
C ALA A 177 7.08 12.92 -8.83
N MET A 178 7.22 13.53 -7.66
CA MET A 178 6.16 14.41 -7.13
C MET A 178 5.98 15.64 -8.04
N GLN A 179 7.08 16.24 -8.49
CA GLN A 179 7.04 17.35 -9.45
C GLN A 179 6.44 16.90 -10.79
N HIS A 180 6.84 15.72 -11.27
CA HIS A 180 6.27 15.15 -12.50
C HIS A 180 4.76 14.90 -12.37
N TRP A 181 4.32 14.32 -11.25
CA TRP A 181 2.90 14.07 -10.99
C TRP A 181 2.10 15.36 -10.91
N ALA A 182 2.59 16.36 -10.18
CA ALA A 182 1.98 17.70 -10.12
C ALA A 182 1.82 18.31 -11.53
N SER A 183 2.82 18.14 -12.40
CA SER A 183 2.72 18.55 -13.81
C SER A 183 1.67 17.75 -14.58
N MET A 184 1.60 16.42 -14.41
CA MET A 184 0.62 15.58 -15.11
C MET A 184 -0.83 15.83 -14.68
N LEU A 185 -1.04 16.35 -13.47
CA LEU A 185 -2.35 16.77 -12.98
C LEU A 185 -2.90 17.97 -13.79
N THR A 186 -2.06 18.95 -14.13
CA THR A 186 -2.50 20.20 -14.78
C THR A 186 -2.23 20.25 -16.29
N ASN A 187 -1.40 19.36 -16.81
CA ASN A 187 -1.11 19.29 -18.24
C ASN A 187 -2.36 18.86 -19.04
N THR A 188 -2.63 19.54 -20.16
CA THR A 188 -3.81 19.27 -21.02
C THR A 188 -3.46 18.67 -22.38
N ARG A 189 -2.16 18.49 -22.67
CA ARG A 189 -1.64 18.05 -23.98
C ARG A 189 -0.98 16.68 -23.93
N ASN A 190 -0.33 16.33 -22.83
CA ASN A 190 0.37 15.06 -22.71
C ASN A 190 -0.66 13.90 -22.68
N PRO A 191 -0.52 12.85 -23.50
CA PRO A 191 -1.42 11.69 -23.48
C PRO A 191 -1.56 11.01 -22.11
N GLN A 192 -0.50 11.05 -21.28
CA GLN A 192 -0.49 10.49 -19.92
C GLN A 192 -0.96 11.49 -18.84
N SER A 193 -1.30 12.73 -19.21
CA SER A 193 -1.86 13.69 -18.26
C SER A 193 -3.24 13.26 -17.78
N TRP A 194 -3.64 13.71 -16.59
CA TRP A 194 -4.96 13.39 -16.04
C TRP A 194 -6.09 13.90 -16.95
N ALA A 195 -5.93 15.07 -17.60
CA ALA A 195 -6.93 15.57 -18.54
C ALA A 195 -7.14 14.68 -19.77
N ARG A 196 -6.18 13.81 -20.13
CA ARG A 196 -6.27 12.92 -21.31
C ARG A 196 -6.49 11.46 -20.92
N ALA A 197 -5.75 10.98 -19.94
CA ALA A 197 -5.80 9.59 -19.50
C ALA A 197 -6.93 9.33 -18.50
N LEU A 198 -7.37 10.36 -17.77
CA LEU A 198 -8.34 10.27 -16.66
C LEU A 198 -9.40 11.38 -16.76
N PRO A 199 -10.12 11.50 -17.89
CA PRO A 199 -11.12 12.55 -18.08
C PRO A 199 -12.24 12.46 -17.02
N PRO A 200 -13.01 13.54 -16.80
CA PRO A 200 -14.17 13.51 -15.90
C PRO A 200 -15.13 12.38 -16.30
N GLY A 201 -15.49 11.53 -15.34
CA GLY A 201 -16.21 10.29 -15.63
C GLY A 201 -15.69 9.10 -14.81
N PRO A 202 -15.92 7.86 -15.29
CA PRO A 202 -15.52 6.66 -14.59
C PRO A 202 -14.00 6.54 -14.43
N GLU A 203 -13.20 7.08 -15.35
CA GLU A 203 -11.73 7.06 -15.28
C GLU A 203 -11.20 7.95 -14.14
N MET A 204 -11.68 9.19 -14.05
CA MET A 204 -11.33 10.06 -12.92
C MET A 204 -11.84 9.48 -11.59
N PHE A 205 -13.07 8.95 -11.55
CA PHE A 205 -13.58 8.33 -10.34
C PHE A 205 -12.71 7.14 -9.90
N ALA A 206 -12.30 6.28 -10.82
CA ALA A 206 -11.37 5.18 -10.56
C ALA A 206 -10.01 5.68 -10.04
N ALA A 207 -9.46 6.75 -10.59
CA ALA A 207 -8.21 7.32 -10.09
C ALA A 207 -8.33 7.91 -8.68
N LEU A 208 -9.47 8.52 -8.32
CA LEU A 208 -9.68 9.12 -7.01
C LEU A 208 -10.05 8.08 -5.94
N SER A 209 -11.00 7.21 -6.24
CA SER A 209 -11.65 6.28 -5.31
C SER A 209 -11.14 4.83 -5.42
N GLY A 210 -10.73 4.42 -6.62
CA GLY A 210 -10.42 3.02 -6.95
C GLY A 210 -11.61 2.29 -7.57
N HIS A 211 -11.35 1.07 -8.03
CA HIS A 211 -12.37 0.18 -8.59
C HIS A 211 -11.99 -1.28 -8.36
N GLY A 212 -12.96 -2.12 -7.95
CA GLY A 212 -12.72 -3.53 -7.65
C GLY A 212 -11.57 -3.72 -6.65
N ALA A 213 -10.53 -4.43 -7.05
CA ALA A 213 -9.32 -4.67 -6.24
C ALA A 213 -8.19 -3.65 -6.47
N VAL A 214 -8.40 -2.63 -7.31
CA VAL A 214 -7.42 -1.60 -7.63
C VAL A 214 -7.67 -0.36 -6.77
N PRO A 215 -6.72 0.06 -5.92
CA PRO A 215 -6.88 1.25 -5.09
C PRO A 215 -6.78 2.54 -5.92
N GLY A 216 -7.61 3.53 -5.59
CA GLY A 216 -7.43 4.92 -6.07
C GLY A 216 -6.61 5.75 -5.10
N LEU A 217 -6.42 7.03 -5.41
CA LEU A 217 -5.63 7.99 -4.60
C LEU A 217 -6.02 7.95 -3.12
N TYR A 218 -7.32 8.04 -2.84
CA TYR A 218 -7.83 8.02 -1.47
C TYR A 218 -7.39 6.75 -0.73
N SER A 219 -7.64 5.59 -1.34
CA SER A 219 -7.36 4.29 -0.75
C SER A 219 -5.87 4.01 -0.61
N TRP A 220 -5.02 4.49 -1.54
CA TRP A 220 -3.56 4.38 -1.42
C TRP A 220 -3.03 5.08 -0.16
N VAL A 221 -3.57 6.26 0.17
CA VAL A 221 -3.14 7.06 1.33
C VAL A 221 -3.82 6.59 2.62
N GLN A 222 -5.12 6.29 2.57
CA GLN A 222 -5.94 5.99 3.74
C GLN A 222 -5.99 4.49 4.03
N ALA A 223 -6.68 3.71 3.18
CA ALA A 223 -6.98 2.30 3.46
C ALA A 223 -5.75 1.38 3.40
N TRP A 224 -4.78 1.70 2.53
CA TRP A 224 -3.52 0.98 2.44
C TRP A 224 -2.43 1.59 3.31
N GLY A 225 -2.59 2.85 3.72
CA GLY A 225 -1.64 3.59 4.56
C GLY A 225 -2.13 3.82 5.98
N ASP A 226 -1.62 4.88 6.61
CA ASP A 226 -2.06 5.35 7.94
C ASP A 226 -2.82 6.68 7.87
N GLY A 227 -3.25 7.07 6.66
CA GLY A 227 -3.91 8.35 6.38
C GLY A 227 -2.99 9.54 6.18
N GLY A 228 -1.67 9.39 6.35
CA GLY A 228 -0.71 10.45 5.99
C GLY A 228 0.58 9.89 5.41
N GLY A 229 0.44 8.91 4.51
CA GLY A 229 1.55 8.30 3.78
C GLY A 229 2.63 7.69 4.67
N GLU A 230 2.28 7.26 5.89
CA GLU A 230 3.19 6.63 6.85
C GLU A 230 4.29 7.54 7.38
N ARG A 231 4.20 8.86 7.12
CA ARG A 231 5.20 9.83 7.58
C ARG A 231 5.16 10.04 9.09
N ALA A 232 4.02 9.88 9.75
CA ALA A 232 3.95 9.93 11.22
C ALA A 232 4.68 8.73 11.85
N ARG A 233 4.51 7.53 11.26
CA ARG A 233 5.26 6.33 11.66
C ARG A 233 6.77 6.51 11.41
N TYR A 234 7.15 7.11 10.28
CA TYR A 234 8.55 7.40 9.98
C TYR A 234 9.14 8.43 10.95
N ALA A 235 8.37 9.45 11.34
CA ALA A 235 8.78 10.41 12.37
C ALA A 235 9.09 9.71 13.71
N LYS A 236 8.21 8.80 14.17
CA LYS A 236 8.46 7.99 15.37
C LYS A 236 9.72 7.13 15.22
N PHE A 237 9.91 6.52 14.05
CA PHE A 237 11.12 5.77 13.74
C PHE A 237 12.39 6.62 13.86
N LEU A 238 12.38 7.89 13.41
CA LEU A 238 13.55 8.77 13.55
C LEU A 238 13.84 9.13 15.01
N GLU A 239 12.82 9.22 15.87
CA GLU A 239 12.98 9.43 17.30
C GLU A 239 13.64 8.21 17.98
N GLU A 240 13.23 7.00 17.60
CA GLU A 240 13.87 5.75 18.05
C GLU A 240 15.30 5.63 17.48
N ALA A 241 15.49 5.97 16.21
CA ALA A 241 16.79 5.94 15.54
C ALA A 241 17.78 6.93 16.16
N ALA A 242 17.32 8.09 16.63
CA ALA A 242 18.16 9.05 17.35
C ALA A 242 18.81 8.43 18.60
N VAL A 243 18.10 7.54 19.30
CA VAL A 243 18.63 6.81 20.45
C VAL A 243 19.55 5.68 19.98
N ILE A 244 19.10 4.85 19.04
CA ILE A 244 19.85 3.67 18.55
C ILE A 244 21.20 4.05 17.94
N LEU A 245 21.26 5.19 17.24
CA LEU A 245 22.45 5.66 16.53
C LEU A 245 23.23 6.73 17.30
N GLU A 246 22.77 7.12 18.50
CA GLU A 246 23.33 8.24 19.28
C GLU A 246 23.39 9.55 18.47
N ARG A 247 22.36 9.80 17.66
CA ARG A 247 22.23 10.96 16.76
C ARG A 247 21.01 11.80 17.11
N PRO A 248 21.09 12.68 18.12
CA PRO A 248 19.95 13.46 18.59
C PRO A 248 19.36 14.40 17.51
N ALA A 249 20.14 14.77 16.50
CA ALA A 249 19.67 15.57 15.36
C ALA A 249 18.52 14.90 14.60
N LEU A 250 18.46 13.56 14.52
CA LEU A 250 17.36 12.84 13.86
C LEU A 250 16.00 13.11 14.52
N LYS A 251 15.98 13.28 15.84
CA LYS A 251 14.76 13.66 16.58
C LYS A 251 14.25 15.04 16.16
N GLN A 252 15.14 15.96 15.78
CA GLN A 252 14.78 17.30 15.32
C GLN A 252 14.18 17.30 13.90
N VAL A 253 14.40 16.23 13.13
CA VAL A 253 13.82 16.04 11.79
C VAL A 253 12.37 15.52 11.85
N ALA A 254 12.03 14.73 12.88
CA ALA A 254 10.72 14.10 13.05
C ALA A 254 9.51 15.06 12.88
N PRO A 255 9.51 16.31 13.39
CA PRO A 255 8.44 17.28 13.14
C PRO A 255 8.16 17.58 11.67
N LEU A 256 9.19 17.58 10.80
CA LEU A 256 9.00 17.82 9.35
C LEU A 256 8.22 16.68 8.70
N PHE A 257 8.47 15.44 9.10
CA PHE A 257 7.68 14.30 8.63
C PHE A 257 6.26 14.31 9.20
N ARG A 258 6.03 14.75 10.45
CA ARG A 258 4.66 14.97 10.95
C ARG A 258 3.91 16.04 10.14
N LYS A 259 4.60 17.11 9.72
CA LYS A 259 4.05 18.12 8.81
C LYS A 259 3.70 17.51 7.44
N SER A 260 4.56 16.64 6.90
CA SER A 260 4.25 15.91 5.66
C SER A 260 3.04 14.99 5.84
N HIS A 261 2.94 14.26 6.95
CA HIS A 261 1.77 13.42 7.25
C HIS A 261 0.46 14.20 7.16
N ALA A 262 0.40 15.39 7.78
CA ALA A 262 -0.78 16.25 7.69
C ALA A 262 -1.08 16.71 6.24
N ALA A 263 -0.04 17.01 5.46
CA ALA A 263 -0.21 17.38 4.05
C ALA A 263 -0.69 16.20 3.18
N TRP A 264 -0.25 14.97 3.46
CA TRP A 264 -0.78 13.76 2.83
C TRP A 264 -2.24 13.49 3.18
N ALA A 265 -2.63 13.70 4.44
CA ALA A 265 -4.03 13.59 4.87
C ALA A 265 -4.92 14.60 4.13
N GLU A 266 -4.46 15.83 3.99
CA GLU A 266 -5.14 16.87 3.20
C GLU A 266 -5.25 16.49 1.72
N LEU A 267 -4.25 15.83 1.13
CA LEU A 267 -4.33 15.33 -0.25
C LEU A 267 -5.42 14.26 -0.41
N ALA A 268 -5.53 13.32 0.55
CA ALA A 268 -6.64 12.36 0.57
C ALA A 268 -8.00 13.06 0.77
N ASP A 269 -8.03 14.12 1.58
CA ASP A 269 -9.23 14.95 1.76
C ASP A 269 -9.70 15.60 0.45
N LEU A 270 -8.76 16.17 -0.30
CA LEU A 270 -9.00 16.75 -1.61
C LEU A 270 -9.41 15.71 -2.67
N ALA A 271 -8.89 14.48 -2.59
CA ALA A 271 -9.22 13.44 -3.56
C ALA A 271 -10.71 13.06 -3.57
N LEU A 272 -11.36 13.06 -2.40
CA LEU A 272 -12.78 12.76 -2.23
C LEU A 272 -13.48 13.83 -1.36
N PRO A 273 -13.69 15.05 -1.88
CA PRO A 273 -14.13 16.19 -1.08
C PRO A 273 -15.54 15.98 -0.52
N LYS A 274 -15.74 16.38 0.74
CA LYS A 274 -17.04 16.25 1.43
C LYS A 274 -18.14 17.13 0.83
N SER A 275 -17.76 18.21 0.14
CA SER A 275 -18.67 19.14 -0.54
C SER A 275 -19.37 18.52 -1.75
N VAL A 276 -18.87 17.42 -2.30
CA VAL A 276 -19.46 16.72 -3.45
C VAL A 276 -20.14 15.45 -2.93
N PRO A 277 -21.48 15.37 -2.86
CA PRO A 277 -22.19 14.31 -2.13
C PRO A 277 -21.79 12.88 -2.53
N ALA A 278 -21.60 12.63 -3.83
CA ALA A 278 -21.17 11.32 -4.32
C ALA A 278 -19.73 10.94 -3.94
N LEU A 279 -18.81 11.91 -3.91
CA LEU A 279 -17.42 11.66 -3.49
C LEU A 279 -17.34 11.51 -1.96
N ALA A 280 -18.18 12.25 -1.22
CA ALA A 280 -18.36 12.08 0.21
C ALA A 280 -18.94 10.70 0.58
N GLU A 281 -19.83 10.17 -0.27
CA GLU A 281 -20.35 8.79 -0.16
C GLU A 281 -19.23 7.77 -0.38
N ALA A 282 -18.43 7.91 -1.44
CA ALA A 282 -17.28 7.04 -1.72
C ALA A 282 -16.31 6.98 -0.53
N ARG A 283 -15.96 8.15 0.04
CA ARG A 283 -15.13 8.28 1.24
C ARG A 283 -15.68 7.46 2.40
N ARG A 284 -16.95 7.69 2.76
CA ARG A 284 -17.61 6.99 3.89
C ARG A 284 -17.61 5.48 3.71
N LEU A 285 -17.80 4.99 2.48
CA LEU A 285 -17.76 3.56 2.19
C LEU A 285 -16.35 2.98 2.40
N HIS A 286 -15.30 3.66 1.93
CA HIS A 286 -13.91 3.24 2.15
C HIS A 286 -13.54 3.24 3.63
N ASP A 287 -13.84 4.32 4.34
CA ASP A 287 -13.53 4.45 5.77
C ASP A 287 -14.24 3.38 6.58
N LYS A 288 -15.55 3.18 6.33
CA LYS A 288 -16.33 2.17 7.04
C LYS A 288 -15.82 0.77 6.75
N ARG A 289 -15.47 0.46 5.51
CA ARG A 289 -14.91 -0.84 5.12
C ARG A 289 -13.57 -1.10 5.79
N ALA A 290 -12.68 -0.11 5.81
CA ALA A 290 -11.35 -0.23 6.43
C ALA A 290 -11.44 -0.45 7.94
N SER A 291 -12.23 0.38 8.65
CA SER A 291 -12.45 0.24 10.10
C SER A 291 -13.10 -1.10 10.43
N LEU A 292 -14.16 -1.47 9.70
CA LEU A 292 -14.88 -2.72 9.94
C LEU A 292 -14.00 -3.96 9.73
N PHE A 293 -13.22 -3.99 8.65
CA PHE A 293 -12.29 -5.08 8.41
C PHE A 293 -11.19 -5.14 9.48
N TRP A 294 -10.63 -3.99 9.87
CA TRP A 294 -9.62 -3.94 10.92
C TRP A 294 -10.17 -4.43 12.27
N GLU A 295 -11.34 -3.97 12.70
CA GLU A 295 -11.89 -4.24 14.03
C GLU A 295 -12.44 -5.66 14.20
N ARG A 296 -13.02 -6.23 13.13
CA ARG A 296 -13.85 -7.45 13.19
C ARG A 296 -13.44 -8.57 12.24
N GLY A 297 -12.52 -8.32 11.30
CA GLY A 297 -12.01 -9.36 10.40
C GLY A 297 -13.11 -10.17 9.71
N SER A 298 -13.03 -11.51 9.81
CA SER A 298 -13.99 -12.44 9.19
C SER A 298 -15.43 -12.30 9.70
N GLU A 299 -15.64 -11.84 10.95
CA GLU A 299 -16.99 -11.68 11.52
C GLU A 299 -17.81 -10.58 10.82
N ALA A 300 -17.14 -9.69 10.10
CA ALA A 300 -17.78 -8.62 9.37
C ALA A 300 -18.03 -8.91 7.89
N LEU A 301 -17.81 -10.16 7.44
CA LEU A 301 -17.85 -10.51 6.01
C LEU A 301 -19.15 -10.08 5.31
N ASP A 302 -20.31 -10.36 5.90
CA ASP A 302 -21.60 -10.01 5.30
C ASP A 302 -21.77 -8.49 5.13
N GLU A 303 -21.36 -7.71 6.14
CA GLU A 303 -21.37 -6.24 6.08
C GLU A 303 -20.38 -5.71 5.05
N LEU A 304 -19.18 -6.32 4.95
CA LEU A 304 -18.17 -5.97 3.96
C LEU A 304 -18.65 -6.27 2.53
N LEU A 305 -19.38 -7.36 2.33
CA LEU A 305 -20.00 -7.71 1.04
C LEU A 305 -21.12 -6.72 0.69
N ALA A 306 -21.96 -6.32 1.65
CA ALA A 306 -22.98 -5.30 1.44
C ALA A 306 -22.38 -3.93 1.10
N LEU A 307 -21.27 -3.55 1.75
CA LEU A 307 -20.51 -2.33 1.41
C LEU A 307 -19.89 -2.43 0.01
N ALA A 308 -19.39 -3.60 -0.39
CA ALA A 308 -18.86 -3.81 -1.74
C ALA A 308 -19.94 -3.67 -2.81
N GLU A 309 -21.18 -4.10 -2.55
CA GLU A 309 -22.31 -3.85 -3.46
C GLU A 309 -22.62 -2.35 -3.58
N LYS A 310 -22.70 -1.63 -2.45
CA LYS A 310 -22.89 -0.16 -2.46
C LYS A 310 -21.79 0.57 -3.25
N GLN A 311 -20.54 0.10 -3.16
CA GLN A 311 -19.44 0.64 -3.96
C GLN A 311 -19.62 0.36 -5.46
N ARG A 312 -20.15 -0.81 -5.84
CA ARG A 312 -20.48 -1.14 -7.24
C ARG A 312 -21.61 -0.25 -7.76
N GLU A 313 -22.68 -0.09 -7.00
CA GLU A 313 -23.81 0.78 -7.34
C GLU A 313 -23.36 2.24 -7.52
N LEU A 314 -22.51 2.73 -6.61
CA LEU A 314 -21.93 4.06 -6.71
C LEU A 314 -21.07 4.21 -7.97
N SER A 315 -20.22 3.23 -8.27
CA SER A 315 -19.39 3.23 -9.50
C SER A 315 -20.25 3.23 -10.76
N ALA A 316 -21.34 2.45 -10.77
CA ALA A 316 -22.29 2.43 -11.88
C ALA A 316 -23.03 3.77 -12.04
N ARG A 317 -23.36 4.46 -10.94
CA ARG A 317 -23.87 5.83 -10.95
C ARG A 317 -22.84 6.81 -11.52
N MET A 318 -21.59 6.78 -11.06
CA MET A 318 -20.51 7.67 -11.52
C MET A 318 -20.22 7.52 -13.03
N LYS A 319 -20.47 6.34 -13.60
CA LYS A 319 -20.38 6.11 -15.05
C LYS A 319 -21.50 6.83 -15.83
N ARG A 320 -22.69 6.98 -15.24
CA ARG A 320 -23.85 7.63 -15.88
C ARG A 320 -23.89 9.13 -15.63
N GLU A 321 -23.55 9.53 -14.41
CA GLU A 321 -23.66 10.88 -13.91
C GLU A 321 -22.46 11.16 -13.00
N PHE A 322 -21.41 11.73 -13.60
CA PHE A 322 -20.25 12.19 -12.86
C PHE A 322 -20.51 13.60 -12.31
N PRO A 323 -20.25 13.87 -11.02
CA PRO A 323 -20.74 15.08 -10.35
C PRO A 323 -19.93 16.35 -10.65
N LEU A 324 -18.86 16.26 -11.44
CA LEU A 324 -18.01 17.40 -11.80
C LEU A 324 -18.05 17.62 -13.31
N ASP A 325 -18.31 18.86 -13.72
CA ASP A 325 -18.08 19.28 -15.10
C ASP A 325 -16.56 19.44 -15.40
N GLU A 326 -16.23 19.78 -16.64
CA GLU A 326 -14.83 19.96 -17.06
C GLU A 326 -14.09 21.06 -16.29
N ALA A 327 -14.77 22.15 -15.93
CA ALA A 327 -14.17 23.26 -15.21
C ALA A 327 -13.91 22.87 -13.75
N GLN A 328 -14.91 22.29 -13.08
CA GLN A 328 -14.80 21.77 -11.71
C GLN A 328 -13.74 20.66 -11.61
N ALA A 329 -13.65 19.79 -12.61
CA ALA A 329 -12.61 18.76 -12.66
C ALA A 329 -11.21 19.36 -12.90
N ALA A 330 -11.10 20.44 -13.68
CA ALA A 330 -9.85 21.17 -13.84
C ALA A 330 -9.41 21.84 -12.52
N ASP A 331 -10.35 22.46 -11.80
CA ASP A 331 -10.10 23.06 -10.49
C ASP A 331 -9.64 22.02 -9.47
N LEU A 332 -10.30 20.85 -9.43
CA LEU A 332 -9.88 19.74 -8.58
C LEU A 332 -8.46 19.29 -8.91
N ARG A 333 -8.12 19.10 -10.19
CA ARG A 333 -6.76 18.72 -10.61
C ARG A 333 -5.72 19.78 -10.25
N ALA A 334 -6.05 21.06 -10.36
CA ALA A 334 -5.19 22.16 -9.95
C ALA A 334 -4.96 22.15 -8.43
N ALA A 335 -6.01 21.93 -7.63
CA ALA A 335 -5.91 21.81 -6.17
C ALA A 335 -5.04 20.60 -5.75
N LEU A 336 -5.24 19.44 -6.39
CA LEU A 336 -4.40 18.26 -6.17
C LEU A 336 -2.92 18.56 -6.52
N SER A 337 -2.68 19.23 -7.65
CA SER A 337 -1.31 19.60 -8.09
C SER A 337 -0.61 20.49 -7.07
N ALA A 338 -1.30 21.54 -6.61
CA ALA A 338 -0.79 22.44 -5.57
C ALA A 338 -0.48 21.69 -4.27
N GLN A 339 -1.34 20.75 -3.86
CA GLN A 339 -1.11 19.96 -2.65
C GLN A 339 0.06 18.99 -2.80
N VAL A 340 0.25 18.37 -3.96
CA VAL A 340 1.43 17.52 -4.24
C VAL A 340 2.72 18.33 -4.17
N LEU A 341 2.74 19.56 -4.69
CA LEU A 341 3.90 20.45 -4.59
C LEU A 341 4.18 20.90 -3.15
N LYS A 342 3.13 21.15 -2.35
CA LYS A 342 3.27 21.41 -0.91
C LYS A 342 3.93 20.23 -0.18
N ILE A 343 3.49 19.00 -0.46
CA ILE A 343 4.11 17.78 0.10
C ILE A 343 5.58 17.70 -0.34
N HIS A 344 5.86 17.89 -1.63
CA HIS A 344 7.22 17.88 -2.18
C HIS A 344 8.13 18.85 -1.42
N ASP A 345 7.72 20.09 -1.20
CA ASP A 345 8.56 21.10 -0.57
C ASP A 345 8.84 20.78 0.90
N ILE A 346 7.85 20.22 1.61
CA ILE A 346 8.02 19.72 2.98
C ILE A 346 9.00 18.55 3.00
N GLU A 347 8.82 17.57 2.11
CA GLU A 347 9.65 16.35 2.08
C GLU A 347 11.07 16.64 1.60
N LYS A 348 11.27 17.59 0.69
CA LYS A 348 12.60 18.05 0.29
C LYS A 348 13.37 18.61 1.50
N GLN A 349 12.72 19.44 2.32
CA GLN A 349 13.32 19.96 3.55
C GLN A 349 13.60 18.84 4.56
N ALA A 350 12.64 17.93 4.74
CA ALA A 350 12.76 16.80 5.67
C ALA A 350 13.91 15.86 5.29
N VAL A 351 14.04 15.52 4.01
CA VAL A 351 15.07 14.63 3.48
C VAL A 351 16.45 15.29 3.54
N GLN A 352 16.56 16.60 3.25
CA GLN A 352 17.82 17.33 3.42
C GLN A 352 18.26 17.35 4.90
N ALA A 353 17.35 17.72 5.82
CA ALA A 353 17.66 17.73 7.25
C ALA A 353 18.01 16.33 7.78
N MET A 354 17.37 15.28 7.24
CA MET A 354 17.72 13.89 7.55
C MET A 354 19.12 13.51 7.05
N GLN A 355 19.49 13.96 5.86
CA GLN A 355 20.83 13.76 5.31
C GLN A 355 21.89 14.48 6.14
N ASP A 356 21.65 15.73 6.52
CA ASP A 356 22.56 16.51 7.37
C ASP A 356 22.72 15.89 8.76
N ALA A 357 21.66 15.30 9.33
CA ALA A 357 21.72 14.60 10.61
C ALA A 357 22.47 13.25 10.54
N MET A 358 22.59 12.67 9.35
CA MET A 358 23.28 11.39 9.10
C MET A 358 24.74 11.55 8.66
N ALA A 359 25.09 12.71 8.10
CA ALA A 359 26.49 13.13 7.89
C ALA A 359 27.24 13.15 9.23
#